data_AF-A0A920Q7G9-F1
#
_entry.id   AF-A0A920Q7G9-F1
#
_cell.length_a   1.000
_cell.length_b   1.000
_cell.length_c   1.000
_cell.angle_alpha   90.00
_cell.angle_beta   90.00
_cell.angle_gamma   90.00
#
_symmetry.space_group_name_H-M   'P 1'
#
loop_
_entity.id
_entity.type
_entity.pdbx_description
1 polymer ?
#
loop_
_entity_poly.entity_id
_entity_poly.type
_entity_poly.pdbx_seq_one_letter_code
_entity_poly.pdbx_strand_id
1 'polypeptide(L)' 'MQEGASTRLLIYAGRLMSEGIPPRRAAQVAIVWTLTDDPELQRSIEEVSSSIFE' A
#
# COMPACT_ATOMS: atom_id res chain seq x y z
N MET A 1 3.52 -0.55 -19.28
CA MET A 1 4.45 0.17 -18.37
C MET A 1 4.18 -0.35 -16.97
N GLN A 2 5.10 -1.10 -16.37
CA GLN A 2 5.03 -1.44 -14.95
C GLN A 2 5.51 -0.21 -14.18
N GLU A 3 4.62 0.76 -13.96
CA GLU A 3 4.88 1.81 -12.99
C GLU A 3 4.82 1.16 -11.59
N GLY A 4 5.97 0.70 -11.11
CA GLY A 4 6.14 0.31 -9.72
C GLY A 4 5.79 1.48 -8.80
N ALA A 5 5.49 1.18 -7.53
CA ALA A 5 4.97 2.16 -6.58
C ALA A 5 5.75 3.50 -6.65
N SER A 6 5.09 4.54 -7.18
CA SER A 6 5.69 5.86 -7.32
C SER A 6 6.07 6.40 -5.94
N THR A 7 7.16 7.17 -5.82
CA THR A 7 7.54 7.86 -4.57
C THR A 7 6.40 8.71 -3.98
N ARG A 8 5.44 9.13 -4.82
CA ARG A 8 4.20 9.79 -4.40
C ARG A 8 3.29 8.90 -3.53
N LEU A 9 3.21 7.60 -3.81
CA LEU A 9 2.42 6.65 -3.02
C LEU A 9 3.02 6.44 -1.63
N LEU A 10 4.36 6.43 -1.54
CA LEU A 10 5.06 6.36 -0.26
C LEU A 10 4.82 7.62 0.59
N ILE A 11 4.79 8.81 -0.03
CA ILE A 11 4.44 10.06 0.66
C ILE A 11 3.00 10.01 1.19
N TYR A 12 2.04 9.49 0.40
CA TYR A 12 0.66 9.33 0.87
C TYR A 12 0.54 8.34 2.03
N ALA A 13 1.22 7.19 1.95
CA ALA A 13 1.25 6.23 3.05
C ALA A 13 1.79 6.87 4.33
N GLY A 14 2.91 7.61 4.26
CA GLY A 14 3.49 8.32 5.40
C GLY A 14 2.56 9.40 5.97
N ARG A 15 1.83 10.13 5.11
CA ARG A 15 0.85 11.12 5.55
C ARG A 15 -0.31 10.49 6.30
N LEU A 16 -0.89 9.41 5.79
CA LEU A 16 -1.96 8.67 6.48
C LEU A 16 -1.49 8.17 7.86
N MET A 17 -0.25 7.67 7.95
CA MET A 17 0.35 7.26 9.22
C MET A 17 0.47 8.44 10.19
N SER A 18 0.90 9.61 9.70
CA SER A 18 0.96 10.84 10.51
C SER A 18 -0.41 11.33 10.97
N GLU A 19 -1.48 10.98 10.27
CA GLU A 19 -2.88 11.28 10.65
C GLU A 19 -3.45 10.22 11.63
N GLY A 20 -2.65 9.25 12.05
CA GLY A 20 -3.02 8.23 13.05
C GLY A 20 -3.56 6.93 12.45
N ILE A 21 -3.51 6.77 11.12
CA ILE A 21 -3.91 5.52 10.48
C ILE A 21 -2.81 4.46 10.71
N PRO A 22 -3.17 3.23 11.12
CA PRO A 22 -2.17 2.17 11.32
C PRO A 22 -1.31 1.93 10.07
N PRO A 23 0.00 1.70 10.19
CA PRO A 23 0.92 1.55 9.06
C PRO A 23 0.45 0.55 8.01
N ARG A 24 -0.06 -0.60 8.45
CA ARG A 24 -0.63 -1.63 7.57
C ARG A 24 -1.82 -1.10 6.74
N ARG A 25 -2.73 -0.35 7.36
CA ARG A 25 -3.91 0.22 6.69
C ARG A 25 -3.49 1.33 5.74
N ALA A 26 -2.54 2.17 6.14
CA ALA A 26 -2.01 3.24 5.31
C ALA A 26 -1.33 2.70 4.04
N ALA A 27 -0.49 1.66 4.17
CA ALA A 27 0.15 1.01 3.04
C ALA A 27 -0.86 0.28 2.13
N GLN A 28 -1.86 -0.39 2.70
CA GLN A 28 -2.93 -1.05 1.95
C GLN A 28 -3.67 -0.06 1.03
N VAL A 29 -4.14 1.05 1.59
CA VAL A 29 -4.95 2.03 0.85
C VAL A 29 -4.11 2.85 -0.14
N ALA A 30 -2.90 3.26 0.26
CA ALA A 30 -2.07 4.15 -0.55
C ALA A 30 -1.18 3.44 -1.58
N ILE A 31 -0.96 2.13 -1.45
CA ILE A 31 -0.05 1.37 -2.31
C ILE A 31 -0.81 0.22 -2.99
N VAL A 32 -1.38 -0.71 -2.23
CA VAL A 32 -1.97 -1.94 -2.78
C VAL A 32 -3.16 -1.63 -3.69
N TRP A 33 -4.11 -0.85 -3.21
CA TRP A 33 -5.32 -0.53 -3.97
C TRP A 33 -5.09 0.41 -5.15
N THR A 34 -3.93 1.09 -5.19
CA THR A 34 -3.59 2.00 -6.29
C THR A 34 -2.84 1.33 -7.43
N LEU A 35 -2.32 0.11 -7.23
CA LEU A 35 -1.49 -0.59 -8.22
C LEU A 35 -2.31 -1.38 -9.25
N THR A 36 -3.49 -1.86 -8.88
CA THR A 36 -4.32 -2.72 -9.73
C THR A 36 -5.76 -2.80 -9.21
N ASP A 37 -6.73 -2.97 -10.12
CA ASP A 37 -8.12 -3.29 -9.79
C ASP A 37 -8.37 -4.81 -9.68
N ASP A 38 -7.36 -5.63 -9.97
CA ASP A 38 -7.46 -7.10 -9.86
C ASP A 38 -7.43 -7.55 -8.39
N PRO A 39 -8.52 -8.13 -7.87
CA PRO A 39 -8.62 -8.54 -6.47
C PRO A 39 -7.67 -9.69 -6.09
N GLU A 40 -7.28 -10.54 -7.03
CA GLU A 40 -6.34 -11.64 -6.77
C GLU A 40 -4.92 -11.08 -6.60
N LEU A 41 -4.53 -10.16 -7.48
CA LEU A 41 -3.24 -9.49 -7.40
C LEU A 41 -3.15 -8.59 -6.15
N GLN A 42 -4.23 -7.91 -5.77
CA GLN A 42 -4.30 -7.14 -4.53
C GLN A 42 -4.04 -8.04 -3.31
N ARG A 43 -4.68 -9.21 -3.23
CA ARG A 43 -4.45 -10.18 -2.13
C ARG A 43 -2.97 -10.58 -2.02
N SER A 44 -2.34 -10.92 -3.15
CA SER A 44 -0.92 -11.31 -3.13
C SER A 44 -0.02 -10.18 -2.62
N ILE A 45 -0.30 -8.93 -2.99
CA ILE A 45 0.47 -7.77 -2.51
C ILE A 45 0.16 -7.49 -1.02
N GLU A 46 -1.08 -7.68 -0.57
CA GLU A 46 -1.46 -7.53 0.84
C GLU A 46 -0.74 -8.51 1.76
N GLU A 47 -0.52 -9.75 1.33
CA GLU A 47 0.26 -10.74 2.10
C GLU A 47 1.72 -10.29 2.26
N VAL A 48 2.33 -9.80 1.18
CA VAL A 48 3.69 -9.23 1.25
C VAL A 48 3.71 -8.03 2.19
N SER A 49 2.73 -7.13 2.07
CA SER A 49 2.65 -5.96 2.95
C SER A 49 2.44 -6.37 4.41
N SER A 50 1.65 -7.42 4.71
CA SER A 50 1.45 -7.84 6.10
C SER A 50 2.74 -8.37 6.72
N SER A 51 3.57 -9.08 5.96
CA SER A 51 4.86 -9.57 6.46
C SER A 51 5.88 -8.46 6.78
N ILE A 52 5.74 -7.26 6.18
CA ILE A 52 6.60 -6.10 6.47
C ILE A 52 6.16 -5.35 7.73
N PHE A 53 4.87 -5.37 8.05
CA PHE A 53 4.28 -4.62 9.17
C PHE A 53 3.85 -5.53 10.35
N GLU A 54 4.41 -6.75 10.42
CA GLU A 54 4.34 -7.61 11.63
C GLU A 54 5.13 -7.02 12.81
#